data_AF-A0A6N7BG41-F1
#
_entry.id   AF-A0A6N7BG41-F1
#
_cell.length_a   1.000
_cell.length_b   1.000
_cell.length_c   1.000
_cell.angle_alpha   90.00
_cell.angle_beta   90.00
_cell.angle_gamma   90.00
#
_symmetry.space_group_name_H-M   'P 1'
#
loop_
_entity.id
_entity.type
_entity.pdbx_description
1 polymer ?
#
loop_
_entity_poly.entity_id
_entity_poly.type
_entity_poly.pdbx_seq_one_letter_code
_entity_poly.pdbx_strand_id
1 'polypeptide(L)'
;MFGNLKHLNKYFRRYKTKLLLGCLFILLSNLANVYIPLNVKQGIDTLEKNGDFNIVIRLVAILLTAAFLSNLFRFFIRQTIIVVSREIEYDLRHDFWEHIQKLPLRFFQNNSTGNIMSHATNDIGAVRMFVGPSVMYSIDNGIKFILTFSVMISLSTSLTFYALIPLPLLSFENAHQIHTYSRKDVGSYYESSRKFFRHKSN
;
A
#
# COMPACT_ATOMS: atom_id res chain seq x y z
N MET A 1 -11.71 -20.74 -4.34
CA MET A 1 -11.30 -19.58 -3.52
C MET A 1 -11.58 -18.23 -4.19
N PHE A 2 -11.31 -18.03 -5.49
CA PHE A 2 -11.59 -16.75 -6.19
C PHE A 2 -13.07 -16.52 -6.60
N GLY A 3 -13.93 -17.53 -6.54
CA GLY A 3 -15.34 -17.44 -6.94
C GLY A 3 -16.20 -16.52 -6.07
N ASN A 4 -15.96 -16.49 -4.75
CA ASN A 4 -16.72 -15.69 -3.80
C ASN A 4 -16.37 -14.19 -3.84
N LEU A 5 -15.24 -13.82 -4.46
CA LEU A 5 -14.85 -12.41 -4.66
C LEU A 5 -15.70 -11.70 -5.71
N LYS A 6 -16.45 -12.44 -6.54
CA LYS A 6 -17.34 -11.86 -7.55
C LYS A 6 -18.41 -10.95 -6.93
N HIS A 7 -18.84 -11.24 -5.71
CA HIS A 7 -19.84 -10.42 -5.03
C HIS A 7 -19.28 -9.03 -4.66
N LEU A 8 -17.98 -8.93 -4.37
CA LEU A 8 -17.33 -7.64 -4.13
C LEU A 8 -17.23 -6.77 -5.38
N ASN A 9 -17.28 -7.37 -6.59
CA ASN A 9 -17.14 -6.65 -7.85
C ASN A 9 -18.23 -5.55 -8.01
N LYS A 10 -19.39 -5.72 -7.36
CA LYS A 10 -20.43 -4.68 -7.31
C LYS A 10 -19.89 -3.38 -6.71
N TYR A 11 -19.20 -3.45 -5.57
CA TYR A 11 -18.63 -2.27 -4.90
C TYR A 11 -17.45 -1.69 -5.69
N PHE A 12 -16.58 -2.54 -6.25
CA PHE A 12 -15.50 -2.07 -7.13
C PHE A 12 -16.03 -1.33 -8.36
N ARG A 13 -17.09 -1.85 -9.00
CA ARG A 13 -17.72 -1.21 -10.16
C ARG A 13 -18.36 0.14 -9.80
N ARG A 14 -18.90 0.28 -8.58
CA ARG A 14 -19.48 1.54 -8.08
C ARG A 14 -18.41 2.64 -7.99
N TYR A 15 -17.21 2.31 -7.51
CA TYR A 15 -16.12 3.28 -7.31
C TYR A 15 -15.01 3.24 -8.37
N LYS A 16 -15.22 2.54 -9.49
CA LYS A 16 -14.19 2.31 -10.53
C LYS A 16 -13.52 3.58 -11.04
N THR A 17 -14.28 4.66 -11.19
CA THR A 17 -13.77 5.93 -11.74
C THR A 17 -12.80 6.58 -10.77
N LYS A 18 -13.13 6.59 -9.47
CA LYS A 18 -12.24 7.10 -8.43
C LYS A 18 -10.96 6.25 -8.33
N LEU A 19 -11.08 4.92 -8.38
CA LEU A 19 -9.94 4.02 -8.34
C LEU A 19 -9.02 4.19 -9.57
N LEU A 20 -9.58 4.33 -10.77
CA LEU A 20 -8.81 4.59 -12.00
C LEU A 20 -8.10 5.95 -11.95
N LEU A 21 -8.76 7.00 -11.45
CA LEU A 21 -8.13 8.30 -11.20
C LEU A 21 -7.00 8.18 -10.18
N GLY A 22 -7.18 7.36 -9.14
CA GLY A 22 -6.11 7.06 -8.18
C GLY A 22 -4.88 6.44 -8.83
N CYS A 23 -5.07 5.45 -9.71
CA CYS A 23 -3.97 4.87 -10.49
C CYS A 23 -3.26 5.90 -11.36
N LEU A 24 -4.01 6.81 -12.00
CA LEU A 24 -3.43 7.91 -12.78
C LEU A 24 -2.61 8.86 -11.89
N PHE A 25 -3.12 9.23 -10.71
CA PHE A 25 -2.38 10.09 -9.77
C PHE A 25 -1.13 9.41 -9.22
N ILE A 26 -1.14 8.08 -9.01
CA ILE A 26 0.07 7.32 -8.67
C ILE A 26 1.11 7.50 -9.78
N LEU A 27 0.74 7.31 -11.05
CA LEU A 27 1.67 7.48 -12.17
C LEU A 27 2.26 8.90 -12.21
N LEU A 28 1.40 9.93 -12.13
CA LEU A 28 1.82 11.33 -12.16
C LEU A 28 2.72 11.70 -10.97
N SER A 29 2.38 11.24 -9.77
CA SER A 29 3.20 11.42 -8.56
C SER A 29 4.59 10.80 -8.72
N ASN A 30 4.68 9.60 -9.27
CA ASN A 30 5.95 8.92 -9.46
C ASN A 30 6.79 9.56 -10.55
N LEU A 31 6.19 10.00 -11.66
CA LEU A 31 6.90 10.77 -12.69
C LEU A 31 7.51 12.05 -12.13
N ALA A 32 6.73 12.82 -11.33
CA ALA A 32 7.25 14.01 -10.67
C ALA A 32 8.39 13.70 -9.69
N ASN A 33 8.32 12.59 -8.95
CA ASN A 33 9.40 12.15 -8.06
C ASN A 33 10.68 11.77 -8.81
N VAL A 34 10.57 11.04 -9.92
CA VAL A 34 11.72 10.61 -10.74
C VAL A 34 12.34 11.78 -11.50
N TYR A 35 11.56 12.83 -11.79
CA TYR A 35 12.06 14.05 -12.42
C TYR A 35 13.07 14.79 -11.54
N ILE A 36 12.92 14.74 -10.22
CA ILE A 36 13.82 15.40 -9.24
C ILE A 36 15.29 14.99 -9.44
N PRO A 37 15.69 13.70 -9.31
CA PRO A 37 17.09 13.29 -9.44
C PRO A 37 17.69 13.56 -10.83
N LEU A 38 16.89 13.51 -11.90
CA LEU A 38 17.34 13.82 -13.25
C LEU A 38 17.79 15.29 -13.40
N ASN A 39 17.04 16.21 -12.80
CA ASN A 39 17.41 17.64 -12.81
C ASN A 39 18.59 17.91 -11.88
N VAL A 40 18.67 17.22 -10.74
CA VAL A 40 19.85 17.32 -9.86
C VAL A 40 21.12 16.92 -10.61
N LYS A 41 21.09 15.81 -11.36
CA LYS A 41 22.23 15.40 -12.20
C LYS A 41 22.63 16.49 -13.19
N GLN A 42 21.68 17.00 -13.98
CA GLN A 42 21.95 18.06 -14.95
C GLN A 42 22.52 19.32 -14.28
N GLY A 43 22.04 19.64 -13.07
CA GLY A 43 22.55 20.76 -12.29
C GLY A 43 23.99 20.60 -11.87
N ILE A 44 24.36 19.43 -11.35
CA ILE A 44 25.76 19.12 -10.99
C ILE A 44 26.64 19.19 -12.24
N ASP A 45 26.25 18.53 -13.32
CA ASP A 45 26.99 18.49 -14.59
C ASP A 45 27.23 19.90 -15.19
N THR A 46 26.29 20.82 -14.95
CA THR A 46 26.37 22.20 -15.48
C THR A 46 27.16 23.13 -14.58
N LEU A 47 27.06 22.95 -13.26
CA LEU A 47 27.84 23.71 -12.28
C LEU A 47 29.32 23.43 -12.39
N GLU A 48 29.68 22.16 -12.62
CA GLU A 48 31.06 21.74 -12.84
C GLU A 48 31.70 22.45 -14.05
N LYS A 49 30.90 22.77 -15.08
CA LYS A 49 31.39 23.38 -16.32
C LYS A 49 31.40 24.91 -16.30
N ASN A 50 30.32 25.54 -15.84
CA ASN A 50 30.06 26.97 -16.10
C ASN A 50 29.85 27.83 -14.84
N GLY A 51 29.73 27.25 -13.64
CA GLY A 51 29.66 28.01 -12.38
C GLY A 51 28.55 29.07 -12.25
N ASP A 52 27.52 29.07 -13.11
CA ASP A 52 26.51 30.13 -13.16
C ASP A 52 25.42 29.95 -12.08
N PHE A 53 25.30 30.95 -11.21
CA PHE A 53 24.35 30.98 -10.11
C PHE A 53 22.88 31.03 -10.58
N ASN A 54 22.59 31.58 -11.77
CA ASN A 54 21.24 31.62 -12.30
C ASN A 54 20.69 30.21 -12.61
N ILE A 55 21.57 29.29 -12.99
CA ILE A 55 21.22 27.89 -13.26
C ILE A 55 20.79 27.21 -11.95
N VAL A 56 21.49 27.49 -10.85
CA VAL A 56 21.15 26.98 -9.51
C VAL A 56 19.76 27.43 -9.08
N ILE A 57 19.45 28.73 -9.21
CA ILE A 57 18.12 29.27 -8.82
C ILE A 57 17.01 28.58 -9.64
N ARG A 58 17.21 28.42 -10.95
CA ARG A 58 16.23 27.74 -11.82
C ARG A 58 16.04 26.28 -11.43
N LEU A 59 17.11 25.57 -11.10
CA LEU A 59 17.04 24.19 -10.62
C LEU A 59 16.26 24.09 -9.33
N VAL A 60 16.56 24.95 -8.35
CA VAL A 60 15.83 24.98 -7.07
C VAL A 60 14.33 25.20 -7.31
N ALA A 61 13.95 26.15 -8.19
CA ALA A 61 12.56 26.39 -8.53
C ALA A 61 11.87 25.16 -9.16
N ILE A 62 12.56 24.45 -10.06
CA ILE A 62 12.06 23.21 -10.68
C ILE A 62 11.88 22.12 -9.63
N LEU A 63 12.86 21.93 -8.73
CA LEU A 63 12.82 20.91 -7.69
C LEU A 63 11.68 21.18 -6.69
N LEU A 64 11.50 22.42 -6.27
CA LEU A 64 10.39 22.81 -5.39
C LEU A 64 9.04 22.57 -6.06
N THR A 65 8.91 22.92 -7.34
CA THR A 65 7.68 22.70 -8.12
C THR A 65 7.39 21.21 -8.28
N ALA A 66 8.40 20.40 -8.62
CA ALA A 66 8.26 18.95 -8.77
C ALA A 66 7.91 18.28 -7.43
N ALA A 67 8.57 18.68 -6.35
CA ALA A 67 8.28 18.19 -5.00
C ALA A 67 6.85 18.54 -4.58
N PHE A 68 6.43 19.79 -4.77
CA PHE A 68 5.06 20.23 -4.48
C PHE A 68 4.03 19.42 -5.28
N LEU A 69 4.24 19.30 -6.60
CA LEU A 69 3.31 18.59 -7.48
C LEU A 69 3.21 17.10 -7.13
N SER A 70 4.34 16.47 -6.78
CA SER A 70 4.34 15.08 -6.33
C SER A 70 3.55 14.88 -5.04
N ASN A 71 3.67 15.81 -4.07
CA ASN A 71 2.93 15.75 -2.82
C ASN A 71 1.44 16.07 -3.00
N LEU A 72 1.12 16.97 -3.93
CA LEU A 72 -0.25 17.27 -4.33
C LEU A 72 -0.92 16.03 -4.93
N PHE A 73 -0.26 15.32 -5.85
CA PHE A 73 -0.79 14.06 -6.36
C PHE A 73 -0.88 12.99 -5.28
N ARG A 74 0.09 12.90 -4.35
CA ARG A 74 -0.02 12.02 -3.17
C ARG A 74 -1.24 12.31 -2.31
N PHE A 75 -1.62 13.58 -2.16
CA PHE A 75 -2.86 13.94 -1.49
C PHE A 75 -4.08 13.38 -2.26
N PHE A 76 -4.14 13.58 -3.58
CA PHE A 76 -5.24 13.06 -4.38
C PHE A 76 -5.33 11.53 -4.36
N ILE A 77 -4.20 10.80 -4.38
CA ILE A 77 -4.17 9.33 -4.21
C ILE A 77 -4.90 8.92 -2.93
N ARG A 78 -4.64 9.60 -1.81
CA ARG A 78 -5.33 9.32 -0.53
C ARG A 78 -6.84 9.55 -0.66
N GLN A 79 -7.26 10.62 -1.31
CA GLN A 79 -8.69 10.92 -1.52
C GLN A 79 -9.37 9.90 -2.45
N THR A 80 -8.66 9.40 -3.47
CA THR A 80 -9.25 8.50 -4.47
C THR A 80 -9.20 7.02 -4.12
N ILE A 81 -8.22 6.58 -3.33
CA ILE A 81 -8.03 5.16 -3.00
C ILE A 81 -8.32 4.89 -1.52
N ILE A 82 -7.72 5.67 -0.61
CA ILE A 82 -7.86 5.40 0.83
C ILE A 82 -9.26 5.75 1.31
N VAL A 83 -9.80 6.91 0.94
CA VAL A 83 -11.18 7.26 1.30
C VAL A 83 -12.18 6.31 0.67
N VAL A 84 -12.01 5.96 -0.61
CA VAL A 84 -12.86 4.98 -1.31
C VAL A 84 -12.84 3.61 -0.62
N SER A 85 -11.70 3.15 -0.11
CA SER A 85 -11.68 1.88 0.63
C SER A 85 -12.53 1.92 1.90
N ARG A 86 -12.64 3.09 2.55
CA ARG A 86 -13.54 3.31 3.70
C ARG A 86 -15.01 3.41 3.27
N GLU A 87 -15.30 4.04 2.13
CA GLU A 87 -16.65 4.05 1.56
C GLU A 87 -17.13 2.61 1.24
N ILE A 88 -16.25 1.78 0.66
CA ILE A 88 -16.53 0.36 0.41
C ILE A 88 -16.72 -0.41 1.72
N GLU A 89 -15.88 -0.15 2.73
CA GLU A 89 -16.05 -0.76 4.06
C GLU A 89 -17.41 -0.42 4.68
N TYR A 90 -17.82 0.84 4.58
CA TYR A 90 -19.10 1.32 5.08
C TYR A 90 -20.26 0.62 4.38
N ASP A 91 -20.25 0.58 3.04
CA ASP A 91 -21.27 -0.12 2.24
C ASP A 91 -21.34 -1.61 2.60
N LEU A 92 -20.19 -2.28 2.77
CA LEU A 92 -20.14 -3.70 3.17
C LEU A 92 -20.71 -3.94 4.56
N ARG A 93 -20.38 -3.09 5.54
CA ARG A 93 -20.94 -3.19 6.90
C ARG A 93 -22.44 -2.94 6.88
N HIS A 94 -22.92 -2.00 6.08
CA HIS A 94 -24.34 -1.72 5.94
C HIS A 94 -25.11 -2.93 5.41
N ASP A 95 -24.67 -3.50 4.28
CA ASP A 95 -25.32 -4.67 3.67
C ASP A 95 -25.24 -5.89 4.60
N PHE A 96 -24.13 -6.06 5.34
CA PHE A 96 -23.99 -7.09 6.35
C PHE A 96 -25.03 -6.94 7.48
N TRP A 97 -25.16 -5.74 8.04
CA TRP A 97 -26.12 -5.47 9.12
C TRP A 97 -27.57 -5.62 8.66
N GLU A 98 -27.89 -5.18 7.44
CA GLU A 98 -29.23 -5.33 6.87
C GLU A 98 -29.58 -6.82 6.69
N HIS A 99 -28.62 -7.65 6.29
CA HIS A 99 -28.81 -9.08 6.17
C HIS A 99 -29.00 -9.77 7.53
N ILE A 100 -28.16 -9.44 8.52
CA ILE A 100 -28.23 -10.04 9.86
C ILE A 100 -29.58 -9.78 10.52
N GLN A 101 -30.15 -8.58 10.39
CA GLN A 101 -31.45 -8.24 10.99
C GLN A 101 -32.63 -9.05 10.43
N LYS A 102 -32.50 -9.62 9.23
CA LYS A 102 -33.55 -10.44 8.59
C LYS A 102 -33.45 -11.93 8.96
N LEU A 103 -32.40 -12.35 9.67
CA LEU A 103 -32.19 -13.75 10.01
C LEU A 103 -33.08 -14.21 11.17
N PRO A 104 -33.56 -15.47 11.16
CA PRO A 104 -34.39 -15.99 12.24
C PRO A 104 -33.58 -16.22 13.52
N LEU A 105 -34.26 -16.20 14.68
CA LEU A 105 -33.64 -16.41 15.99
C LEU A 105 -32.77 -17.69 16.07
N ARG A 106 -33.19 -18.76 15.38
CA ARG A 106 -32.46 -20.03 15.30
C ARG A 106 -31.03 -19.87 14.78
N PHE A 107 -30.78 -18.90 13.90
CA PHE A 107 -29.43 -18.59 13.43
C PHE A 107 -28.53 -18.09 14.57
N PHE A 108 -29.04 -17.20 15.41
CA PHE A 108 -28.32 -16.63 16.55
C PHE A 108 -28.14 -17.62 17.70
N GLN A 109 -29.00 -18.64 17.81
CA GLN A 109 -28.80 -19.74 18.74
C GLN A 109 -27.66 -20.68 18.31
N ASN A 110 -27.49 -20.87 16.99
CA ASN A 110 -26.47 -21.74 16.42
C ASN A 110 -25.12 -21.04 16.17
N ASN A 111 -25.08 -19.71 16.18
CA ASN A 111 -23.88 -18.93 15.90
C ASN A 111 -23.61 -17.94 17.03
N SER A 112 -22.42 -18.02 17.63
CA SER A 112 -22.00 -17.07 18.66
C SER A 112 -21.99 -15.64 18.11
N THR A 113 -22.58 -14.70 18.86
CA THR A 113 -22.53 -13.26 18.57
C THR A 113 -21.10 -12.77 18.37
N GLY A 114 -20.13 -13.31 19.12
CA GLY A 114 -18.72 -12.97 18.96
C GLY A 114 -18.15 -13.40 17.61
N ASN A 115 -18.57 -14.56 17.09
CA ASN A 115 -18.17 -15.02 15.76
C ASN A 115 -18.75 -14.11 14.66
N ILE A 116 -20.03 -13.75 14.78
CA ILE A 116 -20.69 -12.82 13.85
C ILE A 116 -19.98 -11.46 13.85
N MET A 117 -19.68 -10.92 15.03
CA MET A 117 -19.00 -9.63 15.17
C MET A 117 -17.56 -9.69 14.62
N SER A 118 -16.85 -10.80 14.83
CA SER A 118 -15.51 -11.00 14.26
C SER A 118 -15.54 -10.93 12.73
N HIS A 119 -16.50 -11.57 12.06
CA HIS A 119 -16.64 -11.44 10.61
C HIS A 119 -16.99 -9.99 10.20
N ALA A 120 -17.86 -9.32 10.95
CA ALA A 120 -18.25 -7.93 10.67
C ALA A 120 -17.10 -6.93 10.80
N THR A 121 -16.13 -7.19 11.68
CA THR A 121 -15.01 -6.27 11.91
C THR A 121 -13.74 -6.70 11.20
N ASN A 122 -13.33 -7.95 11.36
CA ASN A 122 -12.03 -8.45 10.92
C ASN A 122 -12.03 -8.73 9.42
N ASP A 123 -13.02 -9.45 8.92
CA ASP A 123 -13.05 -9.83 7.50
C ASP A 123 -13.34 -8.61 6.63
N ILE A 124 -14.33 -7.78 7.00
CA ILE A 124 -14.62 -6.53 6.28
C ILE A 124 -13.45 -5.55 6.39
N GLY A 125 -12.78 -5.49 7.56
CA GLY A 125 -11.57 -4.70 7.74
C GLY A 125 -10.41 -5.19 6.86
N ALA A 126 -10.24 -6.51 6.71
CA ALA A 126 -9.25 -7.11 5.83
C ALA A 126 -9.52 -6.77 4.36
N VAL A 127 -10.79 -6.77 3.94
CA VAL A 127 -11.20 -6.30 2.60
C VAL A 127 -10.78 -4.85 2.40
N ARG A 128 -11.07 -3.95 3.34
CA ARG A 128 -10.63 -2.54 3.25
C ARG A 128 -9.11 -2.43 3.08
N MET A 129 -8.35 -3.16 3.89
CA MET A 129 -6.88 -3.12 3.83
C MET A 129 -6.37 -3.60 2.46
N PHE A 130 -7.00 -4.64 1.92
CA PHE A 130 -6.68 -5.14 0.58
C PHE A 130 -6.96 -4.07 -0.49
N VAL A 131 -8.18 -3.52 -0.55
CA VAL A 131 -8.61 -2.63 -1.64
C VAL A 131 -8.04 -1.21 -1.57
N GLY A 132 -7.65 -0.75 -0.38
CA GLY A 132 -7.06 0.57 -0.19
C GLY A 132 -5.53 0.49 -0.18
N PRO A 133 -4.89 0.38 1.00
CA PRO A 133 -3.43 0.41 1.12
C PRO A 133 -2.70 -0.64 0.29
N SER A 134 -3.12 -1.91 0.31
CA SER A 134 -2.34 -2.98 -0.34
C SER A 134 -2.29 -2.81 -1.85
N VAL A 135 -3.44 -2.52 -2.49
CA VAL A 135 -3.49 -2.22 -3.92
C VAL A 135 -2.73 -0.94 -4.25
N MET A 136 -2.91 0.13 -3.46
CA MET A 136 -2.19 1.39 -3.64
C MET A 136 -0.68 1.19 -3.65
N TYR A 137 -0.13 0.53 -2.62
CA TYR A 137 1.31 0.31 -2.51
C TYR A 137 1.85 -0.65 -3.57
N SER A 138 1.09 -1.67 -3.94
CA SER A 138 1.50 -2.60 -5.00
C SER A 138 1.66 -1.86 -6.34
N ILE A 139 0.69 -1.01 -6.69
CA ILE A 139 0.74 -0.21 -7.92
C ILE A 139 1.85 0.84 -7.83
N ASP A 140 1.94 1.57 -6.71
CA ASP A 140 2.97 2.60 -6.49
C ASP A 140 4.37 2.03 -6.59
N ASN A 141 4.65 0.91 -5.91
CA ASN A 141 5.95 0.26 -5.95
C ASN A 141 6.26 -0.33 -7.32
N GLY A 142 5.28 -0.95 -7.99
CA GLY A 142 5.47 -1.48 -9.35
C GLY A 142 5.84 -0.39 -10.34
N ILE A 143 5.08 0.72 -10.36
CA ILE A 143 5.35 1.86 -11.24
C ILE A 143 6.70 2.50 -10.90
N LYS A 144 6.97 2.76 -9.61
CA LYS A 144 8.23 3.36 -9.16
C LYS A 144 9.43 2.50 -9.53
N PHE A 145 9.31 1.17 -9.37
CA PHE A 145 10.35 0.22 -9.75
C PHE A 145 10.65 0.31 -11.24
N ILE A 146 9.62 0.22 -12.10
CA ILE A 146 9.79 0.31 -13.56
C ILE A 146 10.43 1.65 -13.97
N LEU A 147 9.91 2.77 -13.47
CA LEU A 147 10.41 4.10 -13.84
C LEU A 147 11.86 4.30 -13.38
N THR A 148 12.15 3.97 -12.12
CA THR A 148 13.49 4.17 -11.55
C THR A 148 14.51 3.25 -12.22
N PHE A 149 14.16 1.97 -12.40
CA PHE A 149 15.03 1.00 -13.05
C PHE A 149 15.33 1.39 -14.50
N SER A 150 14.31 1.86 -15.23
CA SER A 150 14.51 2.38 -16.60
C SER A 150 15.47 3.57 -16.62
N VAL A 151 15.30 4.54 -15.71
CA VAL A 151 16.20 5.70 -15.62
C VAL A 151 17.62 5.29 -15.26
N MET A 152 17.80 4.37 -14.32
CA MET A 152 19.12 3.88 -13.92
C MET A 152 19.88 3.25 -15.08
N ILE A 153 19.23 2.37 -15.85
CA ILE A 153 19.83 1.76 -17.05
C ILE A 153 20.20 2.82 -18.10
N SER A 154 19.32 3.80 -18.33
CA SER A 154 19.60 4.88 -19.28
C SER A 154 20.79 5.75 -18.88
N LEU A 155 21.07 5.87 -17.57
CA LEU A 155 22.23 6.62 -17.07
C LEU A 155 23.52 5.81 -17.13
N SER A 156 23.51 4.58 -16.62
CA SER A 156 24.66 3.67 -16.69
C SER A 156 24.26 2.24 -16.31
N THR A 157 24.34 1.34 -17.27
CA THR A 157 24.08 -0.10 -17.08
C THR A 157 25.00 -0.73 -16.03
N SER A 158 26.32 -0.47 -16.09
CA SER A 158 27.29 -1.11 -15.18
C SER A 158 27.05 -0.71 -13.72
N LEU A 159 26.92 0.60 -13.45
CA LEU A 159 26.64 1.11 -12.10
C LEU A 159 25.30 0.61 -11.56
N THR A 160 24.30 0.45 -12.42
CA THR A 160 22.99 -0.10 -12.05
C THR A 160 23.12 -1.53 -11.50
N PHE A 161 23.85 -2.41 -12.20
CA PHE A 161 24.05 -3.78 -11.72
C PHE A 161 24.79 -3.82 -10.38
N TYR A 162 25.84 -3.00 -10.21
CA TYR A 162 26.51 -2.89 -8.91
C TYR A 162 25.56 -2.42 -7.79
N ALA A 163 24.69 -1.45 -8.08
CA ALA A 163 23.70 -0.96 -7.13
C ALA A 163 22.59 -1.98 -6.81
N LEU A 164 22.32 -2.95 -7.69
CA LEU A 164 21.31 -3.99 -7.48
C LEU A 164 21.80 -5.19 -6.65
N ILE A 165 23.10 -5.46 -6.59
CA ILE A 165 23.69 -6.55 -5.79
C ILE A 165 23.24 -6.57 -4.32
N PRO A 166 23.15 -5.45 -3.57
CA PRO A 166 22.71 -5.48 -2.18
C PRO A 166 21.21 -5.79 -2.01
N LEU A 167 20.37 -5.58 -3.04
CA LEU A 167 18.92 -5.81 -2.94
C LEU A 167 18.52 -7.26 -2.60
N PRO A 168 19.03 -8.32 -3.28
CA PRO A 168 18.69 -9.69 -2.93
C PRO A 168 19.16 -10.09 -1.53
N LEU A 169 20.30 -9.58 -1.07
CA LEU A 169 20.81 -9.83 0.29
C LEU A 169 19.84 -9.25 1.34
N LEU A 170 19.47 -7.99 1.18
CA LEU A 170 18.49 -7.33 2.06
C LEU A 170 17.12 -8.02 1.99
N SER A 171 16.67 -8.44 0.81
CA SER A 171 15.41 -9.16 0.67
C SER A 171 15.41 -10.48 1.42
N PHE A 172 16.53 -11.22 1.39
CA PHE A 172 16.68 -12.48 2.09
C PHE A 172 16.68 -12.28 3.61
N GLU A 173 17.43 -11.29 4.11
CA GLU A 173 17.47 -10.94 5.53
C GLU A 173 16.09 -10.53 6.06
N ASN A 174 15.38 -9.67 5.32
CA ASN A 174 14.02 -9.26 5.68
C ASN A 174 13.06 -10.46 5.71
N ALA A 175 13.13 -11.36 4.71
CA ALA A 175 12.29 -12.56 4.67
C ALA A 175 12.59 -13.51 5.85
N HIS A 176 13.87 -13.73 6.16
CA HIS A 176 14.30 -14.52 7.30
C HIS A 176 13.84 -13.90 8.63
N GLN A 177 13.94 -12.57 8.76
CA GLN A 177 13.47 -11.85 9.93
C GLN A 177 11.95 -12.02 10.11
N ILE A 178 11.15 -11.76 9.07
CA ILE A 178 9.70 -11.93 9.14
C ILE A 178 9.30 -13.35 9.55
N HIS A 179 9.95 -14.37 8.98
CA HIS A 179 9.69 -15.77 9.32
C HIS A 179 10.04 -16.09 10.78
N THR A 180 11.17 -15.59 11.28
CA THR A 180 11.62 -15.85 12.66
C THR A 180 10.77 -15.14 13.71
N TYR A 181 10.36 -13.89 13.46
CA TYR A 181 9.47 -13.15 14.36
C TYR A 181 8.07 -13.77 14.42
N SER A 182 7.48 -14.09 13.26
CA SER A 182 6.17 -14.73 13.17
C SER A 182 6.11 -16.03 13.99
N ARG A 183 7.19 -16.84 13.97
CA ARG A 183 7.26 -18.09 14.74
C ARG A 183 7.36 -17.86 16.26
N LYS A 184 8.10 -16.82 16.69
CA LYS A 184 8.29 -16.48 18.11
C LYS A 184 7.01 -15.95 18.75
N ASP A 185 6.31 -15.04 18.07
CA ASP A 185 5.08 -14.44 18.60
C ASP A 185 3.98 -15.49 18.73
N VAL A 186 3.78 -16.31 17.70
CA VAL A 186 2.77 -17.38 17.72
C VAL A 186 3.07 -18.38 18.84
N GLY A 187 4.33 -18.82 19.00
CA GLY A 187 4.72 -19.74 20.07
C GLY A 187 4.48 -19.16 21.47
N SER A 188 4.79 -17.88 21.68
CA SER A 188 4.56 -17.17 22.94
C SER A 188 3.08 -17.04 23.30
N TYR A 189 2.21 -16.77 22.31
CA TYR A 189 0.75 -16.73 22.49
C TYR A 189 0.17 -18.08 22.89
N TYR A 190 0.61 -19.17 22.26
CA TYR A 190 0.16 -20.53 22.61
C TYR A 190 0.60 -20.93 24.02
N GLU A 191 1.85 -20.65 24.41
CA GLU A 191 2.38 -20.88 25.76
C GLU A 191 1.58 -20.11 26.82
N SER A 192 1.34 -18.82 26.59
CA SER A 192 0.60 -17.94 27.51
C SER A 192 -0.85 -18.40 27.67
N SER A 193 -1.51 -18.75 26.56
CA SER A 193 -2.88 -19.28 26.57
C SER A 193 -2.95 -20.61 27.34
N ARG A 194 -2.01 -21.52 27.09
CA ARG A 194 -1.98 -22.84 27.74
C ARG A 194 -1.77 -22.74 29.26
N LYS A 195 -0.94 -21.80 29.72
CA LYS A 195 -0.74 -21.50 31.16
C LYS A 195 -2.00 -20.91 31.79
N PHE A 196 -2.67 -20.00 31.10
CA PHE A 196 -3.93 -19.41 31.55
C PHE A 196 -5.02 -20.47 31.74
N PHE A 197 -5.18 -21.40 30.79
CA PHE A 197 -6.17 -22.48 30.92
C PHE A 197 -5.81 -23.51 32.01
N ARG A 198 -4.52 -23.80 32.25
CA ARG A 198 -4.09 -24.68 33.37
C ARG A 198 -4.37 -24.10 34.75
N HIS A 199 -4.36 -22.78 34.91
CA HIS A 199 -4.68 -22.13 36.19
C HIS A 199 -6.17 -22.07 36.50
N LYS A 200 -7.02 -22.27 35.51
CA LYS A 200 -8.49 -22.22 35.66
C LYS A 200 -9.13 -23.60 35.85
N SER A 201 -8.33 -24.67 35.77
CA SER A 201 -8.79 -26.06 35.92
C SER A 201 -8.43 -26.71 37.27
N ASN A 202 -7.84 -25.94 38.19
CA ASN A 202 -7.59 -26.30 39.59
C ASN A 202 -8.34 -25.32 40.48
#